data_AF-A0A9E2ZZJ2-F1
#
_entry.id   AF-A0A9E2ZZJ2-F1
#
_cell.length_a   1.000
_cell.length_b   1.000
_cell.length_c   1.000
_cell.angle_alpha   90.00
_cell.angle_beta   90.00
_cell.angle_gamma   90.00
#
_symmetry.space_group_name_H-M   'P 1'
#
loop_
_entity.id
_entity.type
_entity.pdbx_description
1 polymer ?
#
loop_
_entity_poly.entity_id
_entity_poly.type
_entity_poly.pdbx_seq_one_letter_code
_entity_poly.pdbx_strand_id
1 'polypeptide(L)' 'MVYDLLVIGGGINGAGIARDAVGRGLSTLLVERDDLAGATSSSSSKLIHGGLRYLEHYEFK' A
#
# COMPACT_ATOMS: atom_id res chain seq x y z
N MET A 1 -21.42 11.32 8.31
CA MET A 1 -20.99 9.93 8.57
C MET A 1 -19.65 9.98 9.26
N VAL A 2 -19.43 9.21 10.32
CA VAL A 2 -18.13 9.09 11.00
C VAL A 2 -17.50 7.78 10.51
N TYR A 3 -16.23 7.83 10.10
CA TYR A 3 -15.43 6.66 9.74
C TYR A 3 -14.46 6.36 10.88
N ASP A 4 -14.19 5.09 11.13
CA ASP A 4 -13.18 4.65 12.10
C ASP A 4 -11.75 4.94 11.63
N LEU A 5 -11.53 4.92 10.31
CA LEU A 5 -10.22 5.18 9.70
C LEU A 5 -10.35 5.93 8.36
N LEU A 6 -9.53 6.97 8.20
CA LEU A 6 -9.27 7.62 6.91
C LEU A 6 -7.86 7.27 6.43
N VAL A 7 -7.77 6.65 5.25
CA VAL A 7 -6.51 6.37 4.55
C VAL A 7 -6.34 7.37 3.42
N ILE A 8 -5.23 8.12 3.44
CA ILE A 8 -4.90 9.11 2.41
C ILE A 8 -3.79 8.54 1.52
N GLY A 9 -4.09 8.36 0.24
CA GLY A 9 -3.21 7.79 -0.78
C GLY A 9 -3.65 6.39 -1.23
N GLY A 10 -4.00 6.26 -2.51
CA GLY A 10 -4.40 5.05 -3.22
C GLY A 10 -3.27 4.31 -3.93
N GLY A 11 -2.04 4.44 -3.42
CA GLY A 11 -0.93 3.54 -3.78
C GLY A 11 -1.07 2.16 -3.13
N ILE A 12 -0.15 1.24 -3.43
CA ILE A 12 -0.21 -0.15 -2.96
C ILE A 12 -0.28 -0.28 -1.44
N ASN A 13 0.46 0.55 -0.70
CA ASN A 13 0.44 0.53 0.77
C ASN A 13 -0.91 1.00 1.32
N GLY A 14 -1.45 2.12 0.82
CA GLY A 14 -2.74 2.64 1.28
C GLY A 14 -3.91 1.71 0.94
N ALA A 15 -3.92 1.16 -0.28
CA ALA A 15 -4.91 0.16 -0.67
C ALA A 15 -4.84 -1.10 0.21
N GLY A 16 -3.64 -1.58 0.53
CA GLY A 16 -3.42 -2.71 1.44
C GLY A 16 -3.92 -2.44 2.86
N ILE A 17 -3.61 -1.26 3.41
CA ILE A 17 -4.08 -0.83 4.73
C ILE A 17 -5.61 -0.74 4.76
N ALA A 18 -6.23 -0.10 3.77
CA ALA A 18 -7.68 0.03 3.71
C ALA A 18 -8.37 -1.33 3.61
N ARG A 19 -7.83 -2.25 2.79
CA ARG A 19 -8.35 -3.62 2.68
C ARG A 19 -8.27 -4.36 4.02
N ASP A 20 -7.13 -4.30 4.72
CA ASP A 20 -6.96 -4.97 6.01
C ASP A 20 -7.91 -4.38 7.07
N ALA A 21 -8.02 -3.05 7.14
CA ALA A 21 -8.92 -2.36 8.06
C ALA A 21 -10.39 -2.75 7.86
N VAL A 22 -10.87 -2.77 6.61
CA VAL A 22 -12.22 -3.25 6.28
C VAL A 22 -12.38 -4.73 6.66
N GLY A 23 -11.38 -5.57 6.37
CA GLY A 23 -11.38 -6.99 6.74
C GLY A 23 -11.46 -7.23 8.25
N ARG A 24 -11.07 -6.25 9.06
CA ARG A 24 -11.15 -6.26 10.53
C ARG A 24 -12.40 -5.57 11.09
N GLY A 25 -13.31 -5.12 10.22
CA GLY A 25 -14.61 -4.55 10.60
C GLY A 25 -14.63 -3.03 10.81
N LEU A 26 -13.57 -2.30 10.46
CA LEU A 26 -13.54 -0.85 10.55
C LEU A 26 -14.28 -0.21 9.37
N SER A 27 -15.14 0.77 9.66
CA SER A 27 -15.66 1.69 8.65
C SER A 27 -14.50 2.56 8.14
N THR A 28 -14.01 2.26 6.93
CA THR A 28 -12.78 2.86 6.39
C THR A 28 -13.09 3.64 5.12
N LEU A 29 -12.57 4.87 5.04
CA LEU A 29 -12.57 5.67 3.81
C LEU A 29 -11.15 5.75 3.27
N LEU A 30 -10.94 5.40 2.00
CA LEU A 30 -9.71 5.67 1.27
C LEU A 30 -9.94 6.82 0.29
N VAL A 31 -9.04 7.79 0.27
CA VAL A 31 -9.04 8.89 -0.71
C VAL A 31 -7.72 8.93 -1.46
N GLU A 32 -7.80 9.13 -2.77
CA GLU A 32 -6.68 9.37 -3.67
C GLU A 32 -6.91 10.69 -4.38
N ARG A 33 -5.85 11.46 -4.60
CA ARG A 33 -5.91 12.76 -5.28
C ARG A 33 -6.23 12.58 -6.75
N ASP A 34 -5.58 11.61 -7.39
CA ASP A 34 -5.68 11.33 -8.83
C ASP A 34 -6.29 9.94 -9.07
N ASP A 35 -5.62 9.08 -9.85
CA ASP A 35 -6.05 7.69 -10.09
C ASP A 35 -5.32 6.70 -9.16
N LEU A 36 -5.94 5.55 -8.92
CA LEU A 36 -5.35 4.47 -8.14
C LEU A 36 -4.00 4.06 -8.74
N ALA A 37 -3.00 3.89 -7.88
CA ALA A 37 -1.63 3.60 -8.28
C ALA A 37 -0.99 4.61 -9.26
N GLY A 38 -1.51 5.83 -9.41
CA GLY A 38 -1.05 6.84 -10.38
C GLY A 38 0.41 7.34 -10.22
N ALA A 39 1.09 6.97 -9.13
CA ALA A 39 2.49 7.33 -8.84
C ALA A 39 3.43 6.12 -8.78
N THR A 40 4.23 5.97 -7.72
CA THR A 40 5.28 4.94 -7.60
C THR A 40 4.75 3.51 -7.78
N SER A 41 3.51 3.23 -7.36
CA SER A 41 2.93 1.88 -7.47
C SER A 41 2.75 1.39 -8.91
N SER A 42 2.59 2.28 -9.89
CA SER A 42 2.60 1.92 -11.33
C SER A 42 4.01 1.98 -11.96
N SER A 43 4.95 2.66 -11.29
CA SER A 43 6.32 2.92 -11.75
C SER A 43 7.36 1.95 -11.16
N SER A 44 6.96 0.72 -10.83
CA SER A 44 7.88 -0.34 -10.40
C SER A 44 8.46 -1.11 -11.59
N SER A 45 9.46 -1.96 -11.32
CA SER A 45 9.95 -2.99 -12.24
C SER A 45 8.93 -4.11 -12.49
N LYS A 46 7.78 -4.09 -11.79
CA LYS A 46 6.69 -5.08 -11.89
C LYS A 46 7.17 -6.50 -11.54
N LEU A 47 8.13 -6.61 -10.62
CA LEU A 47 8.64 -7.87 -10.09
C LEU A 47 8.27 -8.01 -8.62
N ILE A 48 7.76 -9.18 -8.25
CA ILE A 48 7.69 -9.61 -6.85
C ILE A 48 8.98 -10.39 -6.58
N HIS A 49 9.92 -9.80 -5.85
CA HIS A 49 11.21 -10.42 -5.57
C HIS A 49 11.66 -10.17 -4.12
N GLY A 50 12.38 -11.12 -3.54
CA GLY A 50 12.95 -11.01 -2.19
C GLY A 50 14.25 -10.20 -2.11
N GLY A 51 14.58 -9.43 -3.15
CA GLY A 51 15.76 -8.56 -3.10
C GLY A 51 17.12 -9.28 -3.12
N LEU A 52 17.37 -10.21 -4.05
CA LEU A 52 18.61 -11.03 -4.06
C LEU A 52 19.91 -10.23 -3.84
N ARG A 53 20.06 -9.07 -4.48
CA ARG A 53 21.24 -8.18 -4.32
C ARG A 53 21.42 -7.66 -2.89
N TYR A 54 20.36 -7.59 -2.10
CA TYR A 54 20.40 -7.08 -0.73
C TYR A 54 21.08 -8.06 0.24
N LEU A 55 21.25 -9.33 -0.16
CA LEU A 55 22.03 -10.29 0.63
C LEU A 55 23.51 -9.90 0.73
N GLU A 56 24.08 -9.26 -0.29
CA GLU A 56 25.46 -8.73 -0.23
C GLU A 56 25.61 -7.59 0.79
N HIS A 57 24.50 -6.95 1.16
CA HIS A 57 24.43 -5.90 2.16
C HIS A 57 23.97 -6.42 3.54
N TYR A 58 23.83 -7.74 3.71
CA TYR A 58 23.38 -8.39 4.95
C TYR A 58 21.97 -7.95 5.42
N GLU A 59 21.09 -7.57 4.48
CA GLU A 59 19.69 -7.23 4.77
C GLU A 59 18.82 -8.49 4.90
N PHE A 60 18.90 -9.17 6.05
CA PHE A 60 18.13 -10.40 6.32
C PHE A 60 16.81 -10.17 7.06
N LYS A 61 16.43 -8.92 7.33
CA LYS A 61 15.26 -8.53 8.12
C LYS A 61 14.39 -7.56 7.35
#